data_AF-A0A7J9I2D9-F1
#
_entry.id   AF-A0A7J9I2D9-F1
#
_cell.length_a   1.000
_cell.length_b   1.000
_cell.length_c   1.000
_cell.angle_alpha   90.00
_cell.angle_beta   90.00
_cell.angle_gamma   90.00
#
_symmetry.space_group_name_H-M   'P 1'
#
loop_
_entity.id
_entity.type
_entity.pdbx_description
1 polymer ?
#
loop_
_entity_poly.entity_id
_entity_poly.type
_entity_poly.pdbx_seq_one_letter_code
_entity_poly.pdbx_strand_id
1 'polypeptide(L)'
;KKSDADIKVLRTWRELPPTHYIVKIKSFSSLVKSLEKREHKNYISDEFEVSGFKWHLLLYPGVEKEKENPQVSLSLELVSPEKLDKEIKAVVIFFLHDQVNNRYLSIQGLINNSNYRFNYTKLN
;
A
#
# COMPACT_ATOMS: atom_id res chain seq x y z
N LYS A 1 -18.03 -24.32 -4.06
CA LYS A 1 -18.32 -22.93 -3.64
C LYS A 1 -17.52 -22.65 -2.37
N LYS A 2 -16.32 -22.10 -2.48
CA LYS A 2 -15.58 -21.60 -1.31
C LYS A 2 -16.19 -20.24 -0.96
N SER A 3 -16.63 -20.09 0.27
CA SER A 3 -17.11 -18.83 0.81
C SER A 3 -15.97 -17.82 0.78
N ASP A 4 -16.17 -16.73 0.03
CA ASP A 4 -15.46 -15.48 0.30
C ASP A 4 -15.82 -15.08 1.73
N ALA A 5 -14.94 -15.38 2.68
CA ALA A 5 -15.07 -14.81 4.01
C ALA A 5 -14.95 -13.30 3.82
N ASP A 6 -16.03 -12.57 4.14
CA ASP A 6 -16.08 -11.12 4.13
C ASP A 6 -14.87 -10.56 4.90
N ILE A 7 -13.81 -10.20 4.18
CA ILE A 7 -12.67 -9.49 4.75
C ILE A 7 -13.22 -8.12 5.13
N LYS A 8 -13.49 -7.93 6.42
CA LYS A 8 -13.99 -6.67 6.98
C LYS A 8 -12.89 -5.61 6.92
N VAL A 9 -12.72 -4.99 5.75
CA VAL A 9 -11.87 -3.82 5.57
C VAL A 9 -12.51 -2.64 6.29
N LEU A 10 -11.86 -2.13 7.33
CA LEU A 10 -12.34 -0.97 8.07
C LEU A 10 -11.74 0.30 7.47
N ARG A 11 -12.61 1.25 7.10
CA ARG A 11 -12.22 2.58 6.61
C ARG A 11 -12.68 3.64 7.60
N THR A 12 -11.76 4.50 8.02
CA THR A 12 -12.03 5.58 8.98
C THR A 12 -11.24 6.82 8.62
N TRP A 13 -11.70 7.99 9.06
CA TRP A 13 -10.94 9.24 8.95
C TRP A 13 -10.22 9.53 10.27
N ARG A 14 -9.01 10.07 10.18
CA ARG A 14 -8.17 10.38 11.34
C ARG A 14 -7.39 11.67 11.12
N GLU A 15 -7.27 12.49 12.14
CA GLU A 15 -6.51 13.75 12.09
C GLU A 15 -4.99 13.56 12.29
N LEU A 16 -4.60 12.49 12.99
CA LEU A 16 -3.18 12.23 13.32
C LEU A 16 -2.45 11.52 12.16
N PRO A 17 -1.17 11.82 11.91
CA PRO A 17 -0.34 11.16 10.89
C PRO A 17 0.08 9.75 11.32
N PRO A 18 0.34 8.81 10.38
CA PRO A 18 0.82 7.47 10.72
C PRO A 18 2.15 7.53 11.48
N THR A 19 2.32 6.61 12.42
CA THR A 19 3.45 6.61 13.37
C THR A 19 4.67 5.84 12.88
N HIS A 20 4.49 4.89 11.95
CA HIS A 20 5.53 3.94 11.58
C HIS A 20 6.33 4.36 10.36
N TYR A 21 5.66 4.70 9.25
CA TYR A 21 6.33 5.03 8.00
C TYR A 21 5.47 5.94 7.13
N ILE A 22 6.11 6.91 6.46
CA ILE A 22 5.48 7.84 5.52
C ILE A 22 6.34 7.92 4.27
N VAL A 23 5.75 7.62 3.12
CA VAL A 23 6.32 7.95 1.81
C VAL A 23 5.74 9.27 1.34
N LYS A 24 6.61 10.24 1.03
CA LYS A 24 6.19 11.53 0.46
C LYS A 24 6.52 11.59 -1.02
N ILE A 25 5.48 11.51 -1.85
CA ILE A 25 5.60 11.67 -3.30
C ILE A 25 5.38 13.14 -3.65
N LYS A 26 6.45 13.83 -4.08
CA LYS A 26 6.36 15.26 -4.45
C LYS A 26 5.52 15.50 -5.70
N SER A 27 5.62 14.60 -6.68
CA SER A 27 4.87 14.68 -7.94
C SER A 27 4.52 13.27 -8.41
N PHE A 28 3.23 12.94 -8.35
CA PHE A 28 2.74 11.64 -8.81
C PHE A 28 2.90 11.47 -10.33
N SER A 29 2.68 12.53 -11.11
CA SER A 29 2.84 12.49 -12.56
C SER A 29 4.29 12.26 -12.99
N SER A 30 5.25 12.88 -12.28
CA SER A 30 6.68 12.67 -12.52
C SER A 30 7.09 11.24 -12.17
N LEU A 31 6.56 10.69 -11.07
CA LEU A 31 6.79 9.29 -10.69
C LEU A 31 6.29 8.35 -11.78
N VAL A 32 5.04 8.51 -12.22
CA VAL A 32 4.43 7.71 -13.29
C VAL A 32 5.27 7.74 -14.58
N LYS A 33 5.62 8.93 -15.06
CA LYS A 33 6.46 9.08 -16.26
C LYS A 33 7.82 8.40 -16.12
N SER A 34 8.42 8.44 -14.92
CA SER A 34 9.70 7.78 -14.66
C SER A 34 9.57 6.26 -14.68
N LEU A 35 8.47 5.71 -14.12
CA LEU A 35 8.21 4.27 -14.12
C LEU A 35 7.98 3.75 -15.54
N GLU A 36 7.16 4.44 -16.32
CA GLU A 36 6.92 4.12 -17.74
C GLU A 36 8.22 4.11 -18.55
N LYS A 37 9.06 5.15 -18.41
CA LYS A 37 10.34 5.26 -19.12
C LYS A 37 11.34 4.15 -18.78
N ARG A 38 11.27 3.61 -17.56
CA ARG A 38 12.16 2.56 -17.08
C ARG A 38 11.54 1.17 -17.20
N GLU A 39 10.34 1.06 -17.76
CA GLU A 39 9.58 -0.19 -17.85
C GLU A 39 9.34 -0.87 -16.48
N HIS A 40 9.28 -0.08 -15.41
CA HIS A 40 8.98 -0.56 -14.06
C HIS A 40 7.48 -0.49 -13.80
N LYS A 41 6.93 -1.54 -13.16
CA LYS A 41 5.49 -1.62 -12.86
C LYS A 41 5.09 -0.89 -11.58
N ASN A 42 6.04 -0.65 -10.69
CA ASN A 42 5.81 -0.07 -9.37
C ASN A 42 6.98 0.79 -8.91
N TYR A 43 6.67 1.66 -7.95
CA TYR A 43 7.65 2.29 -7.09
C TYR A 43 7.85 1.44 -5.84
N ILE A 44 9.09 1.28 -5.40
CA ILE A 44 9.47 0.59 -4.16
C ILE A 44 10.03 1.67 -3.22
N SER A 45 9.53 1.73 -2.00
CA SER A 45 10.02 2.65 -0.97
C SER A 45 11.39 2.23 -0.42
N ASP A 46 12.00 3.12 0.35
CA ASP A 46 13.11 2.73 1.22
C ASP A 46 12.65 1.62 2.20
N GLU A 47 13.61 0.80 2.64
CA GLU A 47 13.39 -0.19 3.69
C GLU A 47 13.03 0.51 5.01
N PHE A 48 12.05 -0.01 5.74
CA PHE A 48 11.70 0.46 7.07
C PHE A 48 11.41 -0.70 8.02
N GLU A 49 11.72 -0.53 9.30
CA GLU A 49 11.55 -1.57 10.32
C GLU A 49 10.33 -1.29 11.20
N VAL A 50 9.46 -2.29 11.36
CA VAL A 50 8.31 -2.25 12.27
C VAL A 50 8.16 -3.62 12.93
N SER A 51 8.05 -3.63 14.25
CA SER A 51 7.85 -4.84 15.05
C SER A 51 8.94 -5.91 14.83
N GLY A 52 10.18 -5.49 14.60
CA GLY A 52 11.32 -6.40 14.36
C GLY A 52 11.39 -6.99 12.95
N PHE A 53 10.56 -6.51 12.03
CA PHE A 53 10.55 -6.92 10.63
C PHE A 53 10.85 -5.73 9.73
N LYS A 54 11.63 -5.98 8.68
CA LYS A 54 11.95 -5.00 7.65
C LYS A 54 10.98 -5.13 6.48
N TRP A 55 10.53 -4.01 5.94
CA TRP A 55 9.48 -3.94 4.93
C TRP A 55 9.83 -2.94 3.82
N HIS A 56 9.32 -3.21 2.62
CA HIS A 56 9.14 -2.23 1.57
C HIS A 56 7.64 -1.93 1.36
N LEU A 57 7.32 -0.68 1.09
CA LEU A 57 6.03 -0.27 0.56
C LEU A 57 6.11 -0.18 -0.97
N LEU A 58 5.27 -0.95 -1.64
CA LEU A 58 5.16 -0.99 -3.09
C LEU A 58 3.93 -0.20 -3.53
N LEU A 59 4.12 0.75 -4.44
CA LEU A 59 3.06 1.55 -5.06
C LEU A 59 2.95 1.22 -6.55
N TYR A 60 1.79 0.72 -6.94
CA TYR A 60 1.41 0.47 -8.32
C TYR A 60 0.45 1.57 -8.78
N PRO A 61 0.87 2.47 -9.69
CA PRO A 61 0.03 3.59 -10.10
C PRO A 61 -1.11 3.22 -11.06
N GLY A 62 -1.17 1.98 -11.54
CA GLY A 62 -2.25 1.53 -12.44
C GLY A 62 -2.18 2.13 -13.84
N VAL A 63 -0.98 2.26 -14.41
CA VAL A 63 -0.70 2.93 -15.70
C VAL A 63 -0.95 2.05 -16.94
N GLU A 64 -1.57 0.90 -16.77
CA GLU A 64 -1.94 0.03 -17.91
C GLU A 64 -3.02 0.73 -18.74
N LYS A 65 -2.65 1.15 -19.95
CA LYS A 65 -3.46 1.98 -20.87
C LYS A 65 -4.80 1.33 -21.27
N GLU A 66 -4.96 0.03 -21.04
CA GLU A 66 -6.12 -0.77 -21.46
C GLU A 66 -7.12 -1.03 -20.33
N LYS A 67 -6.88 -0.54 -19.10
CA LYS A 67 -7.84 -0.70 -18.00
C LYS A 67 -8.93 0.36 -18.05
N GLU A 68 -10.17 -0.08 -18.18
CA GLU A 68 -11.37 0.78 -18.07
C GLU A 68 -11.48 1.50 -16.72
N ASN A 69 -10.85 0.95 -15.67
CA ASN A 69 -10.83 1.52 -14.33
C ASN A 69 -9.41 1.49 -13.75
N PRO A 70 -8.56 2.49 -14.09
CA PRO A 70 -7.22 2.57 -13.54
C PRO A 70 -7.27 2.79 -12.03
N GLN A 71 -6.59 1.91 -11.30
CA GLN A 71 -6.57 1.89 -9.84
C GLN A 71 -5.14 2.01 -9.35
N VAL A 72 -4.96 2.80 -8.29
CA VAL A 72 -3.71 2.84 -7.55
C VAL A 72 -3.75 1.73 -6.51
N SER A 73 -2.76 0.86 -6.54
CA SER A 73 -2.65 -0.24 -5.59
C SER A 73 -1.44 -0.09 -4.68
N LEU A 74 -1.61 -0.46 -3.41
CA LEU A 74 -0.55 -0.51 -2.41
C LEU A 74 -0.32 -1.94 -1.94
N SER A 75 0.94 -2.29 -1.69
CA SER A 75 1.35 -3.59 -1.15
C SER A 75 2.52 -3.41 -0.18
N LEU A 76 2.62 -4.32 0.79
CA LEU A 76 3.79 -4.45 1.65
C LEU A 76 4.54 -5.70 1.27
N GLU A 77 5.85 -5.57 1.16
CA GLU A 77 6.77 -6.68 0.92
C GLU A 77 7.67 -6.83 2.15
N LEU A 78 7.77 -8.04 2.68
CA LEU A 78 8.69 -8.35 3.76
C LEU A 78 10.11 -8.49 3.20
N VAL A 79 11.07 -7.74 3.73
CA VAL A 79 12.49 -7.89 3.41
C VAL A 79 13.05 -9.01 4.28
N SER A 80 12.85 -10.25 3.85
CA SER A 80 13.29 -11.43 4.60
C SER A 80 14.80 -11.64 4.41
N PRO A 81 15.59 -11.82 5.49
CA PRO A 81 16.94 -12.36 5.35
C PRO A 81 16.93 -13.88 5.15
N GLU A 82 15.97 -14.63 5.70
CA GLU A 82 15.95 -16.10 5.64
C GLU A 82 14.55 -16.67 5.93
N LYS A 83 14.33 -17.97 5.67
CA LYS A 83 13.04 -18.66 5.74
C LYS A 83 12.31 -18.35 7.05
N LEU A 84 11.14 -17.76 6.92
CA LEU A 84 10.28 -17.53 8.05
C LEU A 84 9.64 -18.87 8.46
N ASP A 85 10.11 -19.47 9.54
CA ASP A 85 9.62 -20.77 10.03
C ASP A 85 8.18 -20.71 10.60
N LYS A 86 7.61 -19.50 10.74
CA LYS A 86 6.29 -19.26 11.35
C LYS A 86 5.50 -18.21 10.57
N GLU A 87 4.17 -18.34 10.58
CA GLU A 87 3.23 -17.38 9.99
C GLU A 87 3.31 -16.02 10.70
N ILE A 88 3.45 -14.92 9.95
CA ILE A 88 3.24 -13.55 10.49
C ILE A 88 1.75 -13.24 10.43
N LYS A 89 1.19 -12.89 11.59
CA LYS A 89 -0.12 -12.27 11.70
C LYS A 89 0.07 -10.81 12.03
N ALA A 90 -0.32 -9.94 11.10
CA ALA A 90 -0.15 -8.50 11.24
C ALA A 90 -1.47 -7.76 11.00
N VAL A 91 -1.72 -6.75 11.82
CA VAL A 91 -2.72 -5.73 11.53
C VAL A 91 -2.04 -4.64 10.72
N VAL A 92 -2.48 -4.43 9.49
CA VAL A 92 -1.92 -3.38 8.63
C VAL A 92 -2.93 -2.28 8.42
N ILE A 93 -2.47 -1.04 8.53
CA ILE A 93 -3.27 0.16 8.31
C ILE A 93 -2.55 1.00 7.26
N PHE A 94 -3.16 1.15 6.10
CA PHE A 94 -2.72 2.09 5.09
C PHE A 94 -3.35 3.45 5.33
N PHE A 95 -2.58 4.51 5.09
CA PHE A 95 -3.04 5.88 5.23
C PHE A 95 -2.91 6.59 3.89
N LEU A 96 -3.98 7.25 3.46
CA LEU A 96 -3.96 8.21 2.37
C LEU A 96 -4.16 9.61 2.96
N HIS A 97 -3.21 10.52 2.72
CA HIS A 97 -3.30 11.89 3.19
C HIS A 97 -4.19 12.71 2.26
N ASP A 98 -5.34 13.14 2.76
CA ASP A 98 -6.16 14.19 2.18
C ASP A 98 -5.52 15.52 2.52
N GLN A 99 -4.76 16.07 1.57
CA GLN A 99 -4.02 17.32 1.74
C GLN A 99 -4.95 18.55 1.80
N VAL A 100 -6.17 18.45 1.27
CA VAL A 100 -7.13 19.56 1.26
C VAL A 100 -7.71 19.76 2.65
N ASN A 101 -8.15 18.66 3.27
CA ASN A 101 -8.75 18.68 4.60
C ASN A 101 -7.73 18.41 5.72
N ASN A 102 -6.46 18.21 5.36
CA ASN A 102 -5.35 17.87 6.25
C ASN A 102 -5.64 16.71 7.21
N ARG A 103 -6.27 15.66 6.69
CA ARG A 103 -6.62 14.45 7.45
C ARG A 103 -6.26 13.20 6.68
N TYR A 104 -6.36 12.04 7.32
CA TYR A 104 -5.94 10.78 6.76
C TYR A 104 -7.12 9.82 6.66
N LEU A 105 -7.32 9.25 5.47
CA LEU A 105 -8.14 8.06 5.32
C LEU A 105 -7.31 6.86 5.76
N SER A 106 -7.69 6.23 6.87
CA SER A 106 -7.10 5.00 7.37
C SER A 106 -7.88 3.79 6.91
N ILE A 107 -7.15 2.79 6.40
CA ILE A 107 -7.72 1.60 5.81
C ILE A 107 -7.02 0.40 6.41
N GLN A 108 -7.75 -0.29 7.26
CA GLN A 108 -7.25 -1.38 8.07
C GLN A 108 -7.67 -2.73 7.49
N GLY A 109 -6.72 -3.65 7.42
CA GLY A 109 -6.95 -5.05 7.07
C GLY A 109 -6.14 -6.01 7.93
N LEU A 110 -6.59 -7.26 7.99
CA LEU A 110 -5.86 -8.36 8.62
C LEU A 110 -5.05 -9.10 7.55
N ILE A 111 -3.76 -9.27 7.82
CA ILE A 111 -2.83 -9.96 6.94
C ILE A 111 -2.46 -11.31 7.57
N ASN A 112 -2.87 -12.39 6.91
CA ASN A 112 -2.38 -13.75 7.07
C ASN A 112 -1.62 -14.12 5.76
N ASN A 113 -0.28 -14.12 5.76
CA ASN A 113 0.67 -14.28 4.62
C ASN A 113 1.09 -13.05 3.77
N SER A 114 2.22 -13.22 3.09
CA SER A 114 3.17 -12.19 2.60
C SER A 114 2.76 -11.36 1.38
N ASN A 115 1.49 -11.35 0.95
CA ASN A 115 1.05 -10.48 -0.15
C ASN A 115 -0.42 -10.10 0.00
N TYR A 116 -0.67 -8.89 0.49
CA TYR A 116 -2.00 -8.26 0.42
C TYR A 116 -1.95 -7.03 -0.48
N ARG A 117 -2.84 -7.02 -1.47
CA ARG A 117 -3.03 -5.89 -2.39
C ARG A 117 -4.28 -5.12 -1.98
N PHE A 118 -4.11 -3.85 -1.67
CA PHE A 118 -5.23 -2.91 -1.55
C PHE A 118 -5.36 -2.16 -2.86
N ASN A 119 -6.54 -2.20 -3.46
CA ASN A 119 -6.85 -1.47 -4.69
C ASN A 119 -7.68 -0.22 -4.37
N TYR A 120 -7.31 0.94 -4.93
CA TYR A 120 -8.05 2.20 -4.77
C TYR A 120 -8.34 2.83 -6.13
N THR A 121 -9.59 3.24 -6.32
CA THR A 121 -9.99 4.16 -7.40
C THR A 121 -9.86 5.59 -6.90
N LYS A 122 -9.45 6.49 -7.78
CA LYS A 122 -9.35 7.94 -7.57
C LYS A 122 -10.58 8.46 -6.81
N LEU A 123 -10.35 9.06 -5.64
CA LEU A 123 -11.35 9.91 -5.00
C LEU A 123 -11.38 11.21 -5.80
N ASN A 124 -12.54 11.50 -6.41
CA ASN A 124 -12.80 12.73 -7.15
C ASN A 124 -12.72 13.95 -6.24
#